data_AF-A0A4W5JYU8-F1
#
_entry.id   AF-A0A4W5JYU8-F1
#
_cell.length_a   1.000
_cell.length_b   1.000
_cell.length_c   1.000
_cell.angle_alpha   90.00
_cell.angle_beta   90.00
_cell.angle_gamma   90.00
#
_symmetry.space_group_name_H-M   'P 1'
#
loop_
_entity.id
_entity.type
_entity.pdbx_description
1 polymer ?
#
loop_
_entity_poly.entity_id
_entity_poly.type
_entity_poly.pdbx_seq_one_letter_code
_entity_poly.pdbx_strand_id
1 'polypeptide(L)'
;MRYVSCRDIQGGVAEDSACSHLVKPPASDGCIVVHCGQWKVLEWTSCSVSCGQGKTTRQVMCLNLSDQIVDVVECDPDDRPATEQECAMSQCPALRSSDSRPFPSPSGGVRNNLPTAADGRSGGRTQAHQWRTGPWGACSSTCAGGFQRRVVVCQDENGYAANNCEDRSQPIEQRSCESGPCPQWVYGNWGECTKPCGGGIKTRLVACQRPNGERFNDLSCEILEKPPDREQCNTHACPSNPHWSTDPWSSVRS
;
A
#
# COMPACT_ATOMS: atom_id res chain seq x y z
N MET A 1 -31.35 16.34 4.33
CA MET A 1 -30.82 16.30 2.94
C MET A 1 -31.26 17.55 2.19
N ARG A 2 -30.82 17.74 0.94
CA ARG A 2 -31.30 18.75 -0.01
C ARG A 2 -31.07 18.28 -1.43
N TYR A 3 -31.82 18.82 -2.38
CA TYR A 3 -31.54 18.63 -3.80
C TYR A 3 -30.38 19.52 -4.25
N VAL A 4 -29.52 18.99 -5.13
CA VAL A 4 -28.35 19.67 -5.69
C VAL A 4 -28.31 19.39 -7.19
N SER A 5 -28.34 20.44 -8.01
CA SER A 5 -28.37 20.35 -9.47
C SER A 5 -27.42 21.36 -10.11
N CYS A 6 -26.86 21.00 -11.27
CA CYS A 6 -26.20 21.96 -12.13
C CYS A 6 -27.28 22.83 -12.80
N ARG A 7 -27.13 24.15 -12.80
CA ARG A 7 -28.03 25.08 -13.49
C ARG A 7 -27.29 25.99 -14.47
N ASP A 8 -27.93 26.25 -15.60
CA ASP A 8 -27.46 27.22 -16.59
C ASP A 8 -27.74 28.69 -16.19
N ILE A 9 -27.34 29.64 -17.04
CA ILE A 9 -27.53 31.09 -16.87
C ILE A 9 -29.00 31.56 -16.97
N GLN A 10 -29.92 30.71 -17.41
CA GLN A 10 -31.36 30.96 -17.47
C GLN A 10 -32.11 30.28 -16.30
N GLY A 11 -31.40 29.54 -15.44
CA GLY A 11 -31.94 28.79 -14.31
C GLY A 11 -32.47 27.39 -14.66
N GLY A 12 -32.33 26.96 -15.91
CA GLY A 12 -32.63 25.60 -16.35
C GLY A 12 -31.69 24.57 -15.71
N VAL A 13 -32.14 23.34 -15.55
CA VAL A 13 -31.30 22.24 -15.05
C VAL A 13 -30.43 21.73 -16.19
N ALA A 14 -29.12 21.90 -16.05
CA ALA A 14 -28.11 21.48 -17.00
C ALA A 14 -27.56 20.09 -16.66
N GLU A 15 -26.83 19.47 -17.59
CA GLU A 15 -26.10 18.24 -17.31
C GLU A 15 -25.00 18.48 -16.27
N ASP A 16 -24.84 17.54 -15.33
CA ASP A 16 -23.81 17.55 -14.28
C ASP A 16 -22.38 17.76 -14.83
N SER A 17 -22.14 17.34 -16.07
CA SER A 17 -20.90 17.56 -16.83
C SER A 17 -20.52 19.05 -16.93
N ALA A 18 -21.49 19.94 -17.06
CA ALA A 18 -21.27 21.37 -17.25
C ALA A 18 -20.71 22.02 -15.97
N CYS A 19 -21.15 21.56 -14.79
CA CYS A 19 -20.65 22.00 -13.50
C CYS A 19 -19.48 21.15 -12.95
N SER A 20 -18.99 20.15 -13.69
CA SER A 20 -17.91 19.25 -13.25
C SER A 20 -16.58 19.95 -12.88
N HIS A 21 -16.36 21.16 -13.40
CA HIS A 21 -15.21 22.00 -13.09
C HIS A 21 -15.38 22.82 -11.79
N LEU A 22 -16.53 22.72 -11.12
CA LEU A 22 -16.88 23.40 -9.87
C LEU A 22 -17.10 22.37 -8.75
N VAL A 23 -16.73 22.70 -7.52
CA VAL A 23 -16.92 21.82 -6.36
C VAL A 23 -18.42 21.56 -6.13
N LYS A 24 -18.85 20.30 -6.30
CA LYS A 24 -20.26 19.91 -6.11
C LYS A 24 -20.65 19.99 -4.62
N PRO A 25 -21.70 20.75 -4.25
CA PRO A 25 -22.16 20.83 -2.87
C PRO A 25 -22.68 19.48 -2.34
N PRO A 26 -22.54 19.19 -1.04
CA PRO A 26 -23.11 17.98 -0.44
C PRO A 26 -24.64 18.04 -0.47
N ALA A 27 -25.28 16.97 -0.99
CA ALA A 27 -26.73 16.78 -1.00
C ALA A 27 -27.27 16.15 0.30
N SER A 28 -26.44 15.37 0.97
CA SER A 28 -26.67 14.88 2.34
C SER A 28 -25.64 15.52 3.26
N ASP A 29 -26.10 15.94 4.44
CA ASP A 29 -25.24 16.16 5.60
C ASP A 29 -25.65 15.13 6.67
N GLY A 30 -24.68 14.66 7.45
CA GLY A 30 -24.90 13.62 8.46
C GLY A 30 -25.26 14.26 9.79
N CYS A 31 -26.39 13.86 10.38
CA CYS A 31 -26.68 14.24 11.76
C CYS A 31 -25.65 13.57 12.68
N ILE A 32 -24.70 14.35 13.20
CA ILE A 32 -23.70 13.92 14.18
C ILE A 32 -24.40 13.74 15.55
N VAL A 33 -25.18 12.67 15.66
CA VAL A 33 -25.73 12.20 16.94
C VAL A 33 -24.70 11.26 17.56
N VAL A 34 -23.63 11.86 18.09
CA VAL A 34 -22.62 11.11 18.86
C VAL A 34 -23.04 11.16 20.32
N HIS A 35 -23.90 10.21 20.71
CA HIS A 35 -24.09 9.87 22.12
C HIS A 35 -22.75 9.34 22.65
N CYS A 36 -22.00 10.21 23.35
CA CYS A 36 -20.70 9.90 23.92
C CYS A 36 -20.81 9.04 25.18
N GLY A 37 -22.02 8.88 25.71
CA GLY A 37 -22.32 8.15 26.93
C GLY A 37 -22.67 6.69 26.68
N GLN A 38 -22.11 5.81 27.52
CA GLN A 38 -22.48 4.40 27.60
C GLN A 38 -23.26 4.15 28.90
N TRP A 39 -24.37 3.40 28.80
CA TRP A 39 -25.10 2.94 29.99
C TRP A 39 -24.29 1.93 30.80
N LYS A 40 -23.88 2.32 32.01
CA LYS A 40 -23.35 1.38 32.99
C LYS A 40 -24.47 0.84 33.86
N VAL A 41 -24.56 -0.48 33.86
CA VAL A 41 -25.54 -1.27 34.62
C VAL A 41 -24.89 -1.65 35.94
N LEU A 42 -25.56 -1.38 37.06
CA LEU A 42 -25.13 -1.87 38.37
C LEU A 42 -25.76 -3.23 38.66
N GLU A 43 -25.18 -3.94 39.63
CA GLU A 43 -25.68 -5.23 40.08
C GLU A 43 -27.14 -5.17 40.53
N TRP A 44 -27.87 -6.26 40.26
CA TRP A 44 -29.21 -6.46 40.77
C TRP A 44 -29.20 -6.59 42.29
N THR A 45 -30.12 -5.88 42.95
CA THR A 45 -30.37 -6.07 44.39
C THR A 45 -30.84 -7.51 44.68
N SER A 46 -30.63 -7.98 45.90
CA SER A 46 -31.27 -9.22 46.37
C SER A 46 -32.77 -9.18 46.13
N CYS A 47 -33.35 -10.32 45.72
CA CYS A 47 -34.78 -10.43 45.47
C CYS A 47 -35.59 -9.95 46.68
N SER A 48 -36.71 -9.25 46.45
CA SER A 48 -37.56 -8.68 47.51
C SER A 48 -38.20 -9.71 48.45
N VAL A 49 -38.03 -11.00 48.17
CA VAL A 49 -38.44 -12.14 48.98
C VAL A 49 -37.28 -13.12 49.15
N SER A 50 -37.27 -13.89 50.22
CA SER A 50 -36.29 -14.98 50.42
C SER A 50 -36.71 -16.31 49.79
N CYS A 51 -37.99 -16.47 49.44
CA CYS A 51 -38.53 -17.62 48.71
C CYS A 51 -39.80 -17.23 47.94
N GLY A 52 -40.14 -17.97 46.88
CA GLY A 52 -41.27 -17.63 46.00
C GLY A 52 -40.96 -16.49 45.01
N GLN A 53 -42.00 -15.82 44.51
CA GLN A 53 -41.88 -14.72 43.54
C GLN A 53 -41.73 -13.36 44.22
N GLY A 54 -40.84 -12.53 43.68
CA GLY A 54 -40.63 -11.14 44.09
C GLY A 54 -40.05 -10.31 42.96
N LYS A 55 -39.49 -9.15 43.29
CA LYS A 55 -38.84 -8.24 42.35
C LYS A 55 -37.41 -7.91 42.79
N THR A 56 -36.55 -7.68 41.82
CA THR A 56 -35.22 -7.09 42.02
C THR A 56 -35.15 -5.77 41.27
N THR A 57 -34.45 -4.80 41.84
CA THR A 57 -34.16 -3.50 41.20
C THR A 57 -32.67 -3.29 41.06
N ARG A 58 -32.26 -2.50 40.07
CA ARG A 58 -30.88 -2.05 39.87
C ARG A 58 -30.84 -0.60 39.42
N GLN A 59 -29.71 0.04 39.63
CA GLN A 59 -29.43 1.36 39.09
C GLN A 59 -28.77 1.25 37.71
N VAL A 60 -29.05 2.22 36.85
CA VAL A 60 -28.34 2.45 35.60
C VAL A 60 -27.87 3.90 35.58
N MET A 61 -26.64 4.14 35.14
CA MET A 61 -26.02 5.46 35.09
C MET A 61 -25.36 5.68 33.73
N CYS A 62 -25.43 6.91 33.21
CA CYS A 62 -24.75 7.27 31.98
C CYS A 62 -23.30 7.65 32.29
N LEU A 63 -22.32 6.97 31.67
CA LEU A 63 -20.90 7.28 31.82
C LEU A 63 -20.27 7.71 30.50
N ASN A 64 -19.32 8.65 30.55
CA ASN A 64 -18.47 8.96 29.40
C ASN A 64 -17.30 7.97 29.24
N LEU A 65 -16.52 8.15 28.16
CA LEU A 65 -15.30 7.38 27.83
C LEU A 65 -14.20 7.39 28.91
N SER A 66 -14.33 8.22 29.95
CA SER A 66 -13.41 8.31 31.10
C SER A 66 -14.00 7.71 32.39
N ASP A 67 -15.05 6.88 32.28
CA ASP A 67 -15.76 6.24 33.40
C ASP A 67 -16.41 7.24 34.40
N GLN A 68 -16.64 8.49 33.98
CA GLN A 68 -17.28 9.52 34.82
C GLN A 68 -18.78 9.61 34.53
N ILE A 69 -19.59 9.78 35.59
CA ILE A 69 -21.04 9.98 35.47
C ILE A 69 -21.31 11.32 34.79
N VAL A 70 -22.09 11.29 33.71
CA VAL A 70 -22.53 12.45 32.92
C VAL A 70 -24.06 12.56 32.92
N ASP A 71 -24.59 13.58 32.27
CA ASP A 71 -26.03 13.78 32.15
C ASP A 71 -26.69 12.62 31.37
N VAL A 72 -27.97 12.38 31.64
CA VAL A 72 -28.75 11.30 31.05
C VAL A 72 -28.92 11.44 29.53
N VAL A 73 -28.81 12.66 28.99
CA VAL A 73 -28.92 12.94 27.54
C VAL A 73 -27.69 12.55 26.72
N GLU A 74 -26.55 12.31 27.37
CA GLU A 74 -25.31 11.89 26.69
C GLU A 74 -25.36 10.43 26.22
N CYS A 75 -26.24 9.62 26.83
CA CYS A 75 -26.51 8.23 26.46
C CYS A 75 -27.76 8.15 25.57
N ASP A 76 -27.78 7.17 24.67
CA ASP A 76 -28.95 6.90 23.82
C ASP A 76 -30.14 6.43 24.68
N PRO A 77 -31.32 7.08 24.59
CA PRO A 77 -32.48 6.73 25.42
C PRO A 77 -33.15 5.39 25.05
N ASP A 78 -33.00 4.91 23.80
CA ASP A 78 -33.64 3.67 23.34
C ASP A 78 -32.86 2.43 23.81
N ASP A 79 -31.54 2.54 23.98
CA ASP A 79 -30.66 1.52 24.57
C ASP A 79 -30.77 1.40 26.11
N ARG A 80 -31.63 2.20 26.76
CA ARG A 80 -31.66 2.33 28.23
C ARG A 80 -32.06 1.01 28.93
N PRO A 81 -31.16 0.38 29.72
CA PRO A 81 -31.46 -0.92 30.33
C PRO A 81 -32.51 -0.85 31.44
N ALA A 82 -33.36 -1.87 31.52
CA ALA A 82 -34.41 -1.97 32.55
C ALA A 82 -33.85 -1.91 33.98
N THR A 83 -34.56 -1.20 34.87
CA THR A 83 -34.18 -0.97 36.29
C THR A 83 -34.92 -1.87 37.28
N GLU A 84 -35.91 -2.64 36.82
CA GLU A 84 -36.70 -3.59 37.63
C GLU A 84 -36.88 -4.88 36.84
N GLN A 85 -36.83 -6.03 37.51
CA GLN A 85 -37.09 -7.34 36.92
C GLN A 85 -37.75 -8.27 37.96
N GLU A 86 -38.62 -9.17 37.51
CA GLU A 86 -39.15 -10.23 38.38
C GLU A 86 -38.07 -11.26 38.73
N CYS A 87 -38.06 -11.71 39.99
CA CYS A 87 -37.17 -12.75 40.48
C CYS A 87 -37.97 -13.88 41.11
N ALA A 88 -37.70 -15.11 40.68
CA ALA A 88 -38.22 -16.32 41.31
C ALA A 88 -37.11 -16.91 42.18
N MET A 89 -37.24 -16.76 43.49
CA MET A 89 -36.42 -17.50 44.45
C MET A 89 -36.88 -18.96 44.49
N SER A 90 -36.11 -19.82 45.17
CA SER A 90 -36.50 -21.21 45.40
C SER A 90 -37.92 -21.31 45.98
N GLN A 91 -38.67 -22.34 45.56
CA GLN A 91 -39.91 -22.74 46.23
C GLN A 91 -39.63 -22.86 47.74
N CYS A 92 -40.46 -22.23 48.58
CA CYS A 92 -40.20 -22.07 50.02
C CYS A 92 -39.92 -23.43 50.70
N PRO A 93 -38.67 -23.72 51.10
CA PRO A 93 -38.23 -25.10 51.30
C PRO A 93 -38.31 -25.59 52.75
N ALA A 94 -38.54 -26.91 52.89
CA ALA A 94 -37.86 -27.73 53.89
C ALA A 94 -36.51 -28.26 53.30
N LEU A 95 -35.51 -28.63 54.12
CA LEU A 95 -34.04 -28.63 53.83
C LEU A 95 -33.42 -30.07 53.75
N ARG A 96 -32.20 -30.42 53.27
CA ARG A 96 -30.99 -29.91 52.52
C ARG A 96 -30.00 -31.13 52.34
N SER A 97 -28.84 -31.16 51.64
CA SER A 97 -28.23 -30.48 50.47
C SER A 97 -26.84 -31.10 50.10
N SER A 98 -26.46 -31.11 48.81
CA SER A 98 -25.08 -31.06 48.22
C SER A 98 -24.02 -32.15 48.67
N ASP A 99 -22.69 -32.15 48.42
CA ASP A 99 -21.73 -31.14 47.89
C ASP A 99 -20.35 -31.69 47.33
N SER A 100 -19.60 -30.81 46.61
CA SER A 100 -18.12 -30.59 46.40
C SER A 100 -17.03 -31.69 46.15
N ARG A 101 -16.04 -31.39 45.22
CA ARG A 101 -14.73 -32.05 44.77
C ARG A 101 -13.86 -31.04 43.94
N PRO A 102 -12.65 -31.26 43.27
CA PRO A 102 -11.57 -32.30 43.18
C PRO A 102 -10.08 -31.72 43.25
N PHE A 103 -9.02 -32.27 42.56
CA PHE A 103 -7.86 -31.59 41.81
C PHE A 103 -6.47 -32.36 41.61
N PRO A 104 -5.63 -32.16 40.51
CA PRO A 104 -4.27 -32.80 40.21
C PRO A 104 -3.11 -31.94 39.50
N SER A 105 -1.94 -32.49 38.97
CA SER A 105 -0.78 -31.75 38.27
C SER A 105 0.35 -32.54 37.40
N PRO A 106 1.33 -31.91 36.59
CA PRO A 106 2.12 -32.47 35.39
C PRO A 106 3.68 -32.10 35.06
N SER A 107 4.31 -32.42 33.85
CA SER A 107 5.71 -32.04 33.25
C SER A 107 5.96 -32.41 31.69
N GLY A 108 7.05 -32.29 30.82
CA GLY A 108 8.48 -31.75 30.62
C GLY A 108 9.27 -32.14 29.25
N GLY A 109 10.46 -31.56 28.75
CA GLY A 109 11.27 -32.01 27.51
C GLY A 109 12.52 -31.19 26.86
N VAL A 110 13.42 -31.71 25.91
CA VAL A 110 14.73 -31.12 25.28
C VAL A 110 15.44 -32.00 24.12
N ARG A 111 16.52 -31.79 23.22
CA ARG A 111 17.27 -30.80 22.28
C ARG A 111 18.36 -31.44 21.25
N ASN A 112 19.24 -30.70 20.45
CA ASN A 112 20.05 -31.09 19.17
C ASN A 112 21.64 -30.79 19.06
N ASN A 113 22.40 -31.05 17.90
CA ASN A 113 23.84 -30.59 17.53
C ASN A 113 24.40 -30.77 16.02
N LEU A 114 25.60 -30.25 15.57
CA LEU A 114 26.14 -30.18 14.11
C LEU A 114 27.71 -29.93 13.80
N PRO A 115 28.37 -30.25 12.60
CA PRO A 115 29.85 -30.08 12.22
C PRO A 115 30.30 -29.53 10.76
N THR A 116 31.63 -29.41 10.37
CA THR A 116 32.24 -28.81 9.08
C THR A 116 33.68 -29.27 8.53
N ALA A 117 34.27 -28.67 7.42
CA ALA A 117 35.53 -29.07 6.65
C ALA A 117 36.41 -27.96 5.89
N ALA A 118 37.45 -28.26 5.03
CA ALA A 118 38.53 -27.33 4.48
C ALA A 118 39.21 -27.56 3.03
N ASP A 119 40.40 -26.94 2.69
CA ASP A 119 41.10 -26.66 1.34
C ASP A 119 42.69 -26.68 1.39
N GLY A 120 43.64 -26.70 0.39
CA GLY A 120 43.75 -26.67 -1.13
C GLY A 120 45.20 -26.34 -1.72
N ARG A 121 45.37 -25.82 -2.99
CA ARG A 121 46.57 -25.13 -3.68
C ARG A 121 47.72 -26.00 -4.35
N SER A 122 48.72 -25.61 -5.23
CA SER A 122 49.02 -24.59 -6.34
C SER A 122 50.42 -24.82 -7.07
N GLY A 123 50.86 -24.16 -8.20
CA GLY A 123 52.25 -24.25 -8.85
C GLY A 123 52.59 -23.58 -10.25
N GLY A 124 53.88 -23.52 -10.73
CA GLY A 124 54.33 -22.94 -12.06
C GLY A 124 55.88 -22.94 -12.41
N ARG A 125 56.34 -22.57 -13.65
CA ARG A 125 57.80 -22.46 -14.07
C ARG A 125 58.12 -21.79 -15.47
N THR A 126 59.42 -21.54 -15.73
CA THR A 126 60.18 -21.24 -17.00
C THR A 126 60.37 -19.78 -17.47
N GLN A 127 61.47 -19.54 -18.19
CA GLN A 127 62.07 -18.24 -18.54
C GLN A 127 62.17 -18.06 -20.07
N ALA A 128 61.53 -17.01 -20.60
CA ALA A 128 61.58 -16.58 -22.00
C ALA A 128 60.93 -15.18 -22.14
N HIS A 129 61.28 -14.41 -23.19
CA HIS A 129 60.47 -13.27 -23.61
C HIS A 129 59.09 -13.75 -24.06
N GLN A 130 58.01 -13.22 -23.47
CA GLN A 130 56.67 -13.75 -23.69
C GLN A 130 55.62 -12.64 -23.74
N TRP A 131 54.66 -12.78 -24.66
CA TRP A 131 53.46 -11.96 -24.66
C TRP A 131 52.64 -12.21 -23.39
N ARG A 132 52.45 -11.16 -22.61
CA ARG A 132 51.62 -11.12 -21.40
C ARG A 132 50.39 -10.29 -21.70
N THR A 133 49.24 -10.74 -21.21
CA THR A 133 47.96 -10.08 -21.51
C THR A 133 47.22 -9.79 -20.23
N GLY A 134 46.75 -8.55 -20.08
CA GLY A 134 45.82 -8.19 -19.02
C GLY A 134 44.46 -8.87 -19.18
N PRO A 135 43.57 -8.74 -18.17
CA PRO A 135 42.17 -9.11 -18.31
C PRO A 135 41.51 -8.30 -19.42
N TRP A 136 40.40 -8.83 -19.94
CA TRP A 136 39.54 -8.09 -20.86
C TRP A 136 38.75 -7.02 -20.11
N GLY A 137 38.73 -5.79 -20.63
CA GLY A 137 37.89 -4.72 -20.12
C GLY A 137 36.39 -4.98 -20.36
N ALA A 138 35.56 -4.04 -19.92
CA ALA A 138 34.12 -4.07 -20.22
C ALA A 138 33.87 -4.04 -21.74
N CYS A 139 32.71 -4.55 -22.17
CA CYS A 139 32.24 -4.38 -23.54
C CYS A 139 32.00 -2.89 -23.81
N SER A 140 32.35 -2.41 -25.01
CA SER A 140 32.18 -1.00 -25.41
C SER A 140 30.73 -0.51 -25.35
N SER A 141 29.78 -1.43 -25.32
CA SER A 141 28.34 -1.20 -25.39
C SER A 141 27.64 -2.10 -24.37
N THR A 142 26.61 -1.61 -23.67
CA THR A 142 25.78 -2.40 -22.73
C THR A 142 24.61 -3.12 -23.42
N CYS A 143 24.46 -2.93 -24.72
CA CYS A 143 23.49 -3.55 -25.61
C CYS A 143 23.96 -3.47 -27.07
N ALA A 144 23.25 -4.12 -27.99
CA ALA A 144 23.58 -4.32 -29.41
C ALA A 144 24.91 -5.05 -29.71
N GLY A 145 25.69 -5.37 -28.67
CA GLY A 145 27.04 -5.89 -28.79
C GLY A 145 28.07 -4.78 -29.08
N GLY A 146 29.33 -5.17 -29.13
CA GLY A 146 30.43 -4.23 -29.29
C GLY A 146 31.79 -4.92 -29.27
N PHE A 147 32.79 -4.24 -28.74
CA PHE A 147 34.14 -4.78 -28.61
C PHE A 147 34.68 -4.68 -27.17
N GLN A 148 35.41 -5.70 -26.74
CA GLN A 148 36.27 -5.66 -25.55
C GLN A 148 37.72 -5.49 -26.00
N ARG A 149 38.49 -4.71 -25.24
CA ARG A 149 39.94 -4.58 -25.38
C ARG A 149 40.66 -5.14 -24.17
N ARG A 150 41.91 -5.57 -24.33
CA ARG A 150 42.84 -5.88 -23.25
C ARG A 150 44.22 -5.30 -23.54
N VAL A 151 45.00 -5.08 -22.49
CA VAL A 151 46.43 -4.77 -22.63
C VAL A 151 47.16 -6.02 -23.11
N VAL A 152 48.00 -5.89 -24.13
CA VAL A 152 48.93 -6.93 -24.62
C VAL A 152 50.32 -6.30 -24.64
N VAL A 153 51.28 -6.91 -23.95
CA VAL A 153 52.65 -6.41 -23.83
C VAL A 153 53.64 -7.56 -23.99
N CYS A 154 54.73 -7.33 -24.72
CA CYS A 154 55.88 -8.22 -24.69
C CYS A 154 56.69 -7.91 -23.43
N GLN A 155 56.98 -8.93 -22.61
CA GLN A 155 57.77 -8.77 -21.38
C GLN A 155 58.94 -9.74 -21.35
N ASP A 156 60.00 -9.34 -20.65
CA ASP A 156 61.06 -10.23 -20.23
C ASP A 156 60.66 -11.06 -18.99
N GLU A 157 61.62 -11.85 -18.51
CA GLU A 157 61.49 -12.76 -17.39
C GLU A 157 61.31 -12.06 -16.03
N ASN A 158 61.75 -10.79 -15.96
CA ASN A 158 61.64 -9.93 -14.79
C ASN A 158 60.34 -9.08 -14.82
N GLY A 159 59.58 -9.12 -15.93
CA GLY A 159 58.35 -8.37 -16.15
C GLY A 159 58.56 -6.98 -16.80
N TYR A 160 59.78 -6.62 -17.19
CA TYR A 160 60.05 -5.38 -17.93
C TYR A 160 59.61 -5.48 -19.38
N ALA A 161 59.25 -4.36 -19.99
CA ALA A 161 58.87 -4.30 -21.40
C ALA A 161 60.05 -4.71 -22.30
N ALA A 162 59.79 -5.63 -23.23
CA ALA A 162 60.76 -6.15 -24.18
C ALA A 162 60.23 -6.03 -25.62
N ASN A 163 61.11 -6.10 -26.61
CA ASN A 163 60.76 -6.00 -28.04
C ASN A 163 61.04 -7.29 -28.83
N ASN A 164 61.43 -8.38 -28.15
CA ASN A 164 61.94 -9.62 -28.76
C ASN A 164 60.92 -10.78 -28.76
N CYS A 165 59.63 -10.50 -28.64
CA CYS A 165 58.59 -11.53 -28.73
C CYS A 165 58.24 -11.82 -30.21
N GLU A 166 57.85 -13.05 -30.54
CA GLU A 166 57.46 -13.39 -31.91
C GLU A 166 56.08 -12.80 -32.25
N ASP A 167 55.99 -11.91 -33.23
CA ASP A 167 54.74 -11.24 -33.67
C ASP A 167 53.64 -12.24 -34.04
N ARG A 168 54.00 -13.38 -34.64
CA ARG A 168 53.05 -14.46 -34.99
C ARG A 168 52.35 -15.08 -33.77
N SER A 169 52.94 -14.93 -32.58
CA SER A 169 52.37 -15.36 -31.31
C SER A 169 51.65 -14.24 -30.55
N GLN A 170 51.57 -13.03 -31.09
CA GLN A 170 50.91 -11.89 -30.46
C GLN A 170 49.41 -12.19 -30.22
N PRO A 171 48.95 -12.23 -28.96
CA PRO A 171 47.55 -12.51 -28.66
C PRO A 171 46.66 -11.33 -29.07
N ILE A 172 45.45 -11.62 -29.60
CA ILE A 172 44.48 -10.58 -30.01
C ILE A 172 44.23 -9.53 -28.90
N GLU A 173 44.35 -8.25 -29.23
CA GLU A 173 44.11 -7.13 -28.31
C GLU A 173 42.63 -6.74 -28.19
N GLN A 174 41.85 -6.96 -29.25
CA GLN A 174 40.43 -6.66 -29.34
C GLN A 174 39.64 -7.93 -29.70
N ARG A 175 38.45 -8.10 -29.12
CA ARG A 175 37.46 -9.13 -29.50
C ARG A 175 36.07 -8.48 -29.63
N SER A 176 35.15 -9.14 -30.33
CA SER A 176 33.72 -8.85 -30.22
C SER A 176 33.16 -9.30 -28.86
N CYS A 177 32.07 -8.67 -28.44
CA CYS A 177 31.26 -9.04 -27.27
C CYS A 177 29.77 -8.88 -27.59
N GLU A 178 28.96 -9.78 -27.04
CA GLU A 178 27.50 -9.78 -27.20
C GLU A 178 26.83 -9.18 -25.96
N SER A 179 25.75 -8.41 -26.14
CA SER A 179 25.09 -7.68 -25.03
C SER A 179 23.55 -7.61 -25.14
N GLY A 180 22.97 -8.44 -26.01
CA GLY A 180 21.53 -8.50 -26.25
C GLY A 180 20.94 -7.24 -26.92
N PRO A 181 19.62 -7.22 -27.18
CA PRO A 181 18.94 -6.05 -27.75
C PRO A 181 18.94 -4.88 -26.77
N CYS A 182 19.05 -3.65 -27.29
CA CYS A 182 18.93 -2.44 -26.47
C CYS A 182 17.53 -2.26 -25.89
N PRO A 183 17.40 -1.64 -24.71
CA PRO A 183 16.11 -1.13 -24.27
C PRO A 183 15.67 0.00 -25.19
N GLN A 184 14.35 0.18 -25.33
CA GLN A 184 13.74 1.23 -26.13
C GLN A 184 12.56 1.84 -25.38
N TRP A 185 12.12 3.02 -25.80
CA TRP A 185 10.91 3.64 -25.28
C TRP A 185 9.66 2.87 -25.70
N VAL A 186 8.99 2.24 -24.73
CA VAL A 186 7.65 1.69 -24.88
C VAL A 186 6.64 2.60 -24.20
N TYR A 187 5.44 2.72 -24.77
CA TYR A 187 4.37 3.53 -24.19
C TYR A 187 3.02 2.82 -24.27
N GLY A 188 2.17 3.12 -23.29
CA GLY A 188 0.78 2.65 -23.24
C GLY A 188 -0.19 3.58 -23.97
N ASN A 189 -1.46 3.19 -23.93
CA ASN A 189 -2.57 4.06 -24.32
C ASN A 189 -2.65 5.30 -23.41
N TRP A 190 -3.24 6.38 -23.93
CA TRP A 190 -3.67 7.50 -23.11
C TRP A 190 -4.80 7.07 -22.15
N GLY A 191 -4.72 7.50 -20.90
CA GLY A 191 -5.84 7.49 -19.97
C GLY A 191 -6.79 8.66 -20.18
N GLU A 192 -7.83 8.73 -19.35
CA GLU A 192 -8.85 9.78 -19.39
C GLU A 192 -8.30 11.20 -19.21
N CYS A 193 -9.02 12.17 -19.76
CA CYS A 193 -8.70 13.59 -19.61
C CYS A 193 -9.15 14.12 -18.24
N THR A 194 -8.31 14.89 -17.55
CA THR A 194 -8.64 15.45 -16.21
C THR A 194 -9.79 16.46 -16.18
N LYS A 195 -10.32 16.89 -17.34
CA LYS A 195 -11.54 17.70 -17.48
C LYS A 195 -12.31 17.31 -18.74
N PRO A 196 -13.65 17.40 -18.76
CA PRO A 196 -14.42 17.23 -20.00
C PRO A 196 -14.32 18.42 -20.95
N CYS A 197 -13.98 19.62 -20.45
CA CYS A 197 -13.88 20.88 -21.19
C CYS A 197 -12.84 21.83 -20.56
N GLY A 198 -12.53 22.95 -21.21
CA GLY A 198 -11.73 24.05 -20.61
C GLY A 198 -10.27 23.69 -20.34
N GLY A 199 -9.68 22.82 -21.16
CA GLY A 199 -8.28 22.43 -21.10
C GLY A 199 -7.96 21.51 -19.92
N GLY A 200 -8.05 20.20 -20.16
CA GLY A 200 -7.52 19.16 -19.27
C GLY A 200 -6.13 18.68 -19.71
N ILE A 201 -5.62 17.68 -18.98
CA ILE A 201 -4.41 16.92 -19.31
C ILE A 201 -4.77 15.44 -19.26
N LYS A 202 -4.29 14.66 -20.23
CA LYS A 202 -4.31 13.19 -20.21
C LYS A 202 -2.88 12.69 -20.04
N THR A 203 -2.72 11.50 -19.47
CA THR A 203 -1.40 10.89 -19.23
C THR A 203 -1.34 9.46 -19.78
N ARG A 204 -0.12 8.97 -20.05
CA ARG A 204 0.13 7.57 -20.43
C ARG A 204 1.39 7.06 -19.76
N LEU A 205 1.49 5.75 -19.60
CA LEU A 205 2.75 5.11 -19.23
C LEU A 205 3.77 5.29 -20.36
N VAL A 206 4.97 5.75 -20.03
CA VAL A 206 6.16 5.74 -20.91
C VAL A 206 7.30 5.12 -20.09
N ALA A 207 8.00 4.13 -20.63
CA ALA A 207 9.05 3.41 -19.91
C ALA A 207 10.19 2.98 -20.86
N CYS A 208 11.41 2.95 -20.33
CA CYS A 208 12.55 2.34 -21.01
C CYS A 208 12.55 0.82 -20.76
N GLN A 209 12.42 0.00 -21.80
CA GLN A 209 12.21 -1.45 -21.65
C GLN A 209 12.88 -2.25 -22.78
N ARG A 210 13.47 -3.42 -22.46
CA ARG A 210 13.94 -4.40 -23.46
C ARG A 210 12.76 -5.25 -24.00
N PRO A 211 12.88 -5.89 -25.17
CA PRO A 211 11.82 -6.72 -25.76
C PRO A 211 11.36 -7.93 -24.92
N ASN A 212 12.15 -8.34 -23.92
CA ASN A 212 11.83 -9.38 -22.94
C ASN A 212 10.87 -8.93 -21.81
N GLY A 213 10.52 -7.64 -21.74
CA GLY A 213 9.71 -7.05 -20.66
C GLY A 213 10.50 -6.39 -19.53
N GLU A 214 11.84 -6.49 -19.54
CA GLU A 214 12.73 -5.97 -18.52
C GLU A 214 12.83 -4.43 -18.59
N ARG A 215 12.58 -3.75 -17.46
CA ARG A 215 12.52 -2.28 -17.38
C ARG A 215 13.81 -1.68 -16.83
N PHE A 216 14.20 -0.57 -17.41
CA PHE A 216 15.41 0.19 -17.08
C PHE A 216 15.07 1.63 -16.68
N ASN A 217 16.06 2.37 -16.20
CA ASN A 217 15.92 3.81 -15.98
C ASN A 217 15.90 4.59 -17.30
N ASP A 218 15.38 5.82 -17.26
CA ASP A 218 15.29 6.70 -18.43
C ASP A 218 16.63 6.90 -19.13
N LEU A 219 17.72 7.06 -18.35
CA LEU A 219 19.12 7.14 -18.81
C LEU A 219 19.51 6.01 -19.78
N SER A 220 18.95 4.81 -19.63
CA SER A 220 19.24 3.68 -20.54
C SER A 220 18.61 3.83 -21.93
N CYS A 221 17.69 4.78 -22.11
CA CYS A 221 17.03 5.11 -23.38
C CYS A 221 17.24 6.56 -23.84
N GLU A 222 18.00 7.40 -23.11
CA GLU A 222 18.23 8.82 -23.45
C GLU A 222 18.89 9.08 -24.82
N ILE A 223 19.51 8.05 -25.43
CA ILE A 223 19.98 8.10 -26.82
C ILE A 223 18.83 8.18 -27.86
N LEU A 224 17.58 8.00 -27.42
CA LEU A 224 16.35 8.18 -28.18
C LEU A 224 15.48 9.24 -27.50
N GLU A 225 14.81 10.08 -28.29
CA GLU A 225 13.87 11.07 -27.77
C GLU A 225 12.75 10.41 -26.96
N LYS A 226 12.56 10.86 -25.71
CA LYS A 226 11.54 10.31 -24.82
C LYS A 226 10.14 10.73 -25.28
N PRO A 227 9.22 9.80 -25.60
CA PRO A 227 7.85 10.14 -25.96
C PRO A 227 7.15 10.90 -24.82
N PRO A 228 6.28 11.90 -25.11
CA PRO A 228 5.58 12.63 -24.07
C PRO A 228 4.67 11.71 -23.26
N ASP A 229 4.76 11.77 -21.93
CA ASP A 229 3.93 11.05 -20.96
C ASP A 229 2.63 11.80 -20.62
N ARG A 230 2.55 13.08 -21.00
CA ARG A 230 1.40 13.98 -20.78
C ARG A 230 1.07 14.75 -22.06
N GLU A 231 -0.22 14.98 -22.31
CA GLU A 231 -0.70 15.77 -23.45
C GLU A 231 -1.95 16.56 -23.05
N GLN A 232 -2.16 17.73 -23.66
CA GLN A 232 -3.35 18.57 -23.49
C GLN A 232 -4.58 17.86 -24.11
N CYS A 233 -5.75 18.00 -23.50
CA CYS A 233 -7.00 17.45 -24.02
C CYS A 233 -8.19 18.37 -23.69
N ASN A 234 -9.30 18.18 -24.41
CA ASN A 234 -10.57 18.89 -24.18
C ASN A 234 -10.41 20.42 -24.08
N THR A 235 -9.72 20.99 -25.06
CA THR A 235 -9.38 22.43 -25.17
C THR A 235 -10.54 23.32 -25.61
N HIS A 236 -11.70 22.74 -25.94
CA HIS A 236 -12.92 23.51 -26.23
C HIS A 236 -13.39 24.26 -24.97
N ALA A 237 -14.00 25.43 -25.14
CA ALA A 237 -14.55 26.19 -24.03
C ALA A 237 -15.67 25.40 -23.33
N CYS A 238 -15.71 25.44 -22.00
CA CYS A 238 -16.86 24.91 -21.26
C CYS A 238 -18.13 25.72 -21.60
N PRO A 239 -19.32 25.11 -21.51
CA PRO A 239 -20.59 25.83 -21.66
C PRO A 239 -20.67 27.06 -20.75
N SER A 240 -21.32 28.13 -21.22
CA SER A 240 -21.25 29.46 -20.60
C SER A 240 -21.84 29.52 -19.19
N ASN A 241 -20.95 29.59 -18.19
CA ASN A 241 -21.20 29.93 -16.79
C ASN A 241 -22.37 29.19 -16.07
N PRO A 242 -22.42 27.84 -16.13
CA PRO A 242 -23.30 27.06 -15.26
C PRO A 242 -22.83 27.15 -13.80
N HIS A 243 -23.73 26.91 -12.85
CA HIS A 243 -23.43 26.94 -11.41
C HIS A 243 -24.15 25.81 -10.66
N TRP A 244 -23.59 25.39 -9.52
CA TRP A 244 -24.29 24.49 -8.62
C TRP A 244 -25.39 25.23 -7.86
N SER A 245 -26.62 24.80 -8.06
CA SER A 245 -27.81 25.26 -7.33
C SER A 245 -28.21 24.24 -6.28
N THR A 246 -28.60 24.70 -5.09
CA THR A 246 -29.00 23.83 -3.98
C THR A 246 -30.28 24.33 -3.35
N ASP A 247 -31.22 23.42 -3.15
CA ASP A 247 -32.45 23.73 -2.42
C ASP A 247 -32.17 23.86 -0.90
N PRO A 248 -33.08 24.45 -0.10
CA PRO A 248 -32.96 24.47 1.35
C PRO A 248 -32.84 23.07 1.96
N TRP A 249 -32.20 22.98 3.13
CA TRP A 249 -32.10 21.73 3.88
C TRP A 249 -33.47 21.26 4.39
N SER A 250 -33.86 20.04 4.04
CA SER A 250 -34.99 19.32 4.62
C SER A 250 -34.50 18.28 5.64
N SER A 251 -35.22 18.14 6.74
CA SER A 251 -35.06 16.99 7.64
C SER A 251 -35.64 15.74 6.99
N VAL A 252 -34.95 14.62 7.17
CA VAL A 252 -35.44 13.28 6.81
C VAL A 252 -35.51 12.51 8.12
N ARG A 253 -36.69 12.00 8.46
CA ARG A 253 -36.80 10.91 9.43
C ARG A 253 -36.74 9.61 8.65
N SER A 254 -35.81 8.74 9.02
CA SER A 254 -35.92 7.31 8.75
C SER A 254 -36.98 6.68 9.66
#